data_AF-A0A8B7UHJ8-F1
#
_entry.id   AF-A0A8B7UHJ8-F1
#
_cell.length_a   1.000
_cell.length_b   1.000
_cell.length_c   1.000
_cell.angle_alpha   90.00
_cell.angle_beta   90.00
_cell.angle_gamma   90.00
#
_symmetry.space_group_name_H-M   'P 1'
#
loop_
_entity.id
_entity.type
_entity.pdbx_description
1 polymer ?
#
loop_
_entity_poly.entity_id
_entity_poly.type
_entity_poly.pdbx_seq_one_letter_code
_entity_poly.pdbx_strand_id
1 'polypeptide(L)'
;MATSGGEEAAAAAPAPGAPVTGTDTTPGWEVAVRPLLSASYSAFEMKELPQLVASVIESESEILHHEKQHEPFYSSFVALSTHYITTVCSLIPRNQLQSVAAACKVLIEFSLLRLENPDEACAVSQKHLILLIKGLCTGCSRLDRTEIITFTAMMKSAKLPQTVKTLSDVEDQKELASPVSPELRQKEVQMNFLNQLTSVFNPRTVVSSPISPQALVEGENDEQSSTDQVSAIKTKNVFIAQNVASLQELGAQRSYFVYV
;
A
#
# COMPACT_ATOMS: atom_id res chain seq x y z
N MET A 1 73.20 -39.45 -3.68
CA MET A 1 72.57 -38.41 -4.53
C MET A 1 71.11 -38.78 -4.62
N ALA A 2 70.08 -37.93 -4.52
CA ALA A 2 69.86 -36.55 -4.09
C ALA A 2 68.39 -36.26 -4.48
N THR A 3 67.50 -35.85 -3.56
CA THR A 3 66.17 -35.19 -3.78
C THR A 3 65.12 -35.94 -4.68
N SER A 4 63.79 -35.89 -4.57
CA SER A 4 62.75 -35.25 -3.72
C SER A 4 61.47 -36.16 -3.83
N GLY A 5 60.35 -36.04 -3.11
CA GLY A 5 59.91 -35.16 -2.03
C GLY A 5 58.52 -34.55 -2.30
N GLY A 6 57.52 -34.88 -1.46
CA GLY A 6 56.11 -34.44 -1.54
C GLY A 6 55.11 -35.53 -2.01
N GLU A 7 53.88 -35.65 -1.51
CA GLU A 7 53.28 -35.05 -0.31
C GLU A 7 52.04 -35.88 0.13
N GLU A 8 51.72 -35.90 1.43
CA GLU A 8 50.69 -36.77 2.03
C GLU A 8 49.30 -36.12 2.02
N ALA A 9 48.37 -36.64 1.22
CA ALA A 9 46.98 -36.16 1.17
C ALA A 9 46.06 -36.96 2.11
N ALA A 10 46.18 -36.71 3.41
CA ALA A 10 45.23 -37.23 4.41
C ALA A 10 43.86 -36.54 4.28
N ALA A 11 42.77 -37.31 4.43
CA ALA A 11 41.42 -36.81 4.26
C ALA A 11 41.01 -35.82 5.36
N ALA A 12 40.73 -34.57 5.00
CA ALA A 12 40.14 -33.58 5.89
C ALA A 12 38.61 -33.73 5.93
N ALA A 13 38.06 -34.04 7.11
CA ALA A 13 36.63 -33.99 7.35
C ALA A 13 36.12 -32.52 7.35
N PRO A 14 34.87 -32.26 6.94
CA PRO A 14 34.32 -30.90 6.95
C PRO A 14 34.07 -30.42 8.38
N ALA A 15 34.52 -29.20 8.69
CA ALA A 15 34.32 -28.58 10.00
C ALA A 15 32.87 -28.09 10.18
N PRO A 16 32.25 -28.28 11.37
CA PRO A 16 30.92 -27.75 11.66
C PRO A 16 31.03 -26.27 12.03
N GLY A 17 30.79 -25.37 11.07
CA GLY A 17 30.98 -23.94 11.32
C GLY A 17 30.75 -23.01 10.12
N ALA A 18 29.71 -23.25 9.31
CA ALA A 18 29.18 -22.22 8.42
C ALA A 18 28.05 -21.48 9.16
N PRO A 19 28.04 -20.13 9.20
CA PRO A 19 26.90 -19.41 9.73
C PRO A 19 25.69 -19.69 8.83
N VAL A 20 24.60 -20.19 9.41
CA VAL A 20 23.30 -20.16 8.76
C VAL A 20 22.98 -18.71 8.44
N THR A 21 23.05 -18.37 7.15
CA THR A 21 22.55 -17.09 6.65
C THR A 21 21.09 -17.01 7.03
N GLY A 22 20.77 -16.11 7.96
CA GLY A 22 19.39 -15.87 8.36
C GLY A 22 18.56 -15.59 7.12
N THR A 23 17.57 -16.44 6.87
CA THR A 23 16.49 -16.09 5.97
C THR A 23 15.66 -15.04 6.69
N ASP A 24 16.11 -13.78 6.63
CA ASP A 24 15.32 -12.63 7.04
C ASP A 24 14.04 -12.67 6.23
N THR A 25 12.99 -13.18 6.87
CA THR A 25 11.71 -13.44 6.24
C THR A 25 10.87 -12.18 6.34
N THR A 26 11.46 -11.05 5.92
CA THR A 26 10.72 -9.82 5.67
C THR A 26 9.67 -10.14 4.61
N PRO A 27 8.38 -9.84 4.83
CA PRO A 27 7.35 -10.03 3.82
C PRO A 27 7.76 -9.30 2.54
N GLY A 28 7.96 -10.03 1.45
CA GLY A 28 8.43 -9.43 0.19
C GLY A 28 7.50 -8.31 -0.29
N TRP A 29 8.04 -7.32 -1.00
CA TRP A 29 7.32 -6.10 -1.38
C TRP A 29 5.98 -6.32 -2.08
N GLU A 30 5.79 -7.44 -2.78
CA GLU A 30 4.50 -7.91 -3.30
C GLU A 30 3.37 -7.95 -2.25
N VAL A 31 3.67 -8.37 -1.03
CA VAL A 31 2.75 -8.38 0.11
C VAL A 31 2.52 -6.96 0.63
N ALA A 32 3.57 -6.15 0.70
CA ALA A 32 3.51 -4.77 1.21
C ALA A 32 2.68 -3.83 0.32
N VAL A 33 2.79 -3.95 -1.01
CA VAL A 33 2.04 -3.08 -1.95
C VAL A 33 0.60 -3.54 -2.17
N ARG A 34 0.26 -4.80 -1.84
CA ARG A 34 -1.06 -5.38 -2.13
C ARG A 34 -2.25 -4.56 -1.60
N PRO A 35 -2.26 -4.04 -0.36
CA PRO A 35 -3.30 -3.11 0.13
C PRO A 35 -3.49 -1.89 -0.78
N LEU A 36 -2.38 -1.27 -1.22
CA LEU A 36 -2.39 -0.06 -2.03
C LEU A 36 -2.89 -0.34 -3.46
N LEU A 37 -2.45 -1.47 -4.04
CA LEU A 37 -2.90 -1.89 -5.38
C LEU A 37 -4.39 -2.27 -5.37
N SER A 38 -4.85 -2.99 -4.35
CA SER A 38 -6.26 -3.32 -4.11
C SER A 38 -7.12 -2.05 -4.08
N ALA A 39 -6.78 -1.12 -3.19
CA ALA A 39 -7.49 0.14 -2.99
C ALA A 39 -7.34 1.18 -4.11
N SER A 40 -6.60 0.90 -5.18
CA SER A 40 -6.59 1.71 -6.40
C SER A 40 -7.80 1.40 -7.32
N TYR A 41 -8.40 0.21 -7.17
CA TYR A 41 -9.57 -0.23 -7.92
C TYR A 41 -10.85 -0.28 -7.07
N SER A 42 -10.74 -0.45 -5.75
CA SER A 42 -11.84 -0.41 -4.77
C SER A 42 -11.60 0.61 -3.65
N ALA A 43 -12.53 0.76 -2.72
CA ALA A 43 -12.24 1.51 -1.49
C ALA A 43 -11.21 0.73 -0.63
N PHE A 44 -10.37 1.46 0.10
CA PHE A 44 -9.42 0.86 1.06
C PHE A 44 -10.17 0.30 2.27
N GLU A 45 -9.90 -0.94 2.64
CA GLU A 45 -10.59 -1.60 3.74
C GLU A 45 -9.78 -1.58 5.03
N MET A 46 -10.45 -1.35 6.17
CA MET A 46 -9.81 -1.34 7.50
C MET A 46 -9.09 -2.65 7.86
N LYS A 47 -9.43 -3.77 7.22
CA LYS A 47 -8.74 -5.06 7.37
C LYS A 47 -7.33 -5.07 6.76
N GLU A 48 -7.05 -4.20 5.80
CA GLU A 48 -5.76 -4.10 5.11
C GLU A 48 -4.78 -3.14 5.84
N LEU A 49 -5.30 -2.26 6.71
CA LEU A 49 -4.52 -1.31 7.50
C LEU A 49 -3.39 -1.96 8.34
N PRO A 50 -3.61 -3.08 9.08
CA PRO A 50 -2.54 -3.67 9.91
C PRO A 50 -1.35 -4.15 9.06
N GLN A 51 -1.62 -4.72 7.88
CA GLN A 51 -0.61 -5.20 6.94
C GLN A 51 0.18 -4.03 6.33
N LEU A 52 -0.51 -2.95 5.94
CA LEU A 52 0.13 -1.74 5.44
C LEU A 52 1.03 -1.10 6.50
N VAL A 53 0.54 -0.96 7.74
CA VAL A 53 1.28 -0.40 8.87
C VAL A 53 2.52 -1.23 9.20
N ALA A 54 2.39 -2.56 9.27
CA ALA A 54 3.53 -3.46 9.47
C ALA A 54 4.58 -3.27 8.37
N SER A 55 4.15 -3.24 7.10
CA SER A 55 5.04 -3.06 5.95
C SER A 55 5.83 -1.74 5.99
N VAL A 56 5.21 -0.65 6.44
CA VAL A 56 5.91 0.65 6.59
C VAL A 56 6.98 0.60 7.70
N ILE A 57 6.72 -0.11 8.80
CA ILE A 57 7.64 -0.22 9.94
C ILE A 57 8.78 -1.20 9.63
N GLU A 58 8.46 -2.39 9.13
CA GLU A 58 9.45 -3.43 8.81
C GLU A 58 10.42 -2.97 7.71
N SER A 59 9.93 -2.17 6.75
CA SER A 59 10.73 -1.59 5.68
C SER A 59 11.27 -0.17 5.99
N GLU A 60 11.29 0.29 7.24
CA GLU A 60 11.73 1.65 7.60
C GLU A 60 13.11 2.01 7.01
N SER A 61 14.12 1.15 7.21
CA SER A 61 15.47 1.40 6.70
C SER A 61 15.52 1.42 5.18
N GLU A 62 14.72 0.60 4.50
CA GLU A 62 14.59 0.62 3.04
C GLU A 62 13.91 1.91 2.55
N ILE A 63 12.83 2.34 3.20
CA ILE A 63 12.10 3.57 2.87
C ILE A 63 13.00 4.80 3.04
N LEU A 64 13.83 4.84 4.08
CA LEU A 64 14.68 6.01 4.37
C LEU A 64 16.05 5.97 3.65
N HIS A 65 16.60 4.81 3.32
CA HIS A 65 17.99 4.64 2.85
C HIS A 65 18.15 3.74 1.61
N HIS A 66 17.23 3.81 0.65
CA HIS A 66 17.33 3.08 -0.62
C HIS A 66 18.26 3.73 -1.64
N GLU A 67 18.70 2.93 -2.60
CA GLU A 67 19.38 3.41 -3.81
C GLU A 67 18.45 4.25 -4.69
N LYS A 68 18.99 5.31 -5.30
CA LYS A 68 18.27 6.25 -6.18
C LYS A 68 17.44 5.60 -7.30
N GLN A 69 17.81 4.41 -7.78
CA GLN A 69 17.03 3.69 -8.81
C GLN A 69 15.66 3.19 -8.34
N HIS A 70 15.44 3.10 -7.03
CA HIS A 70 14.17 2.70 -6.42
C HIS A 70 13.37 3.90 -5.89
N GLU A 71 13.91 5.12 -5.94
CA GLU A 71 13.25 6.34 -5.46
C GLU A 71 11.80 6.54 -5.99
N PRO A 72 11.47 6.27 -7.28
CA PRO A 72 10.09 6.38 -7.76
C PRO A 72 9.12 5.42 -7.10
N PHE A 73 9.60 4.25 -6.65
CA PHE A 73 8.81 3.25 -5.93
C PHE A 73 8.50 3.74 -4.52
N TYR A 74 9.53 4.06 -3.72
CA TYR A 74 9.36 4.45 -2.31
C TYR A 74 8.60 5.77 -2.17
N SER A 75 8.89 6.78 -3.00
CA SER A 75 8.15 8.04 -2.99
C SER A 75 6.65 7.83 -3.28
N SER A 76 6.30 7.03 -4.30
CA SER A 76 4.91 6.69 -4.61
C SER A 76 4.24 5.86 -3.50
N PHE A 77 4.96 4.88 -2.93
CA PHE A 77 4.50 4.05 -1.81
C PHE A 77 4.19 4.91 -0.57
N VAL A 78 5.05 5.86 -0.22
CA VAL A 78 4.85 6.78 0.92
C VAL A 78 3.63 7.68 0.70
N ALA A 79 3.43 8.19 -0.52
CA ALA A 79 2.27 9.02 -0.87
C ALA A 79 0.95 8.26 -0.72
N LEU A 80 0.87 7.05 -1.28
CA LEU A 80 -0.32 6.20 -1.21
C LEU A 80 -0.58 5.72 0.23
N SER A 81 0.46 5.26 0.94
CA SER A 81 0.36 4.82 2.34
C SER A 81 -0.18 5.92 3.24
N THR A 82 0.38 7.14 3.11
CA THR A 82 -0.11 8.33 3.80
C THR A 82 -1.57 8.62 3.48
N HIS A 83 -1.96 8.54 2.20
CA HIS A 83 -3.33 8.80 1.78
C HIS A 83 -4.33 7.81 2.40
N TYR A 84 -4.08 6.51 2.34
CA TYR A 84 -5.02 5.52 2.86
C TYR A 84 -5.09 5.51 4.38
N ILE A 85 -3.95 5.61 5.08
CA ILE A 85 -3.92 5.72 6.55
C ILE A 85 -4.71 6.94 7.03
N THR A 86 -4.51 8.11 6.40
CA THR A 86 -5.24 9.34 6.78
C THR A 86 -6.72 9.31 6.42
N THR A 87 -7.10 8.63 5.34
CA THR A 87 -8.51 8.43 4.94
C THR A 87 -9.31 7.65 5.99
N VAL A 88 -8.69 6.66 6.65
CA VAL A 88 -9.36 5.82 7.66
C VAL A 88 -9.02 6.16 9.11
N CYS A 89 -8.27 7.24 9.35
CA CYS A 89 -7.66 7.51 10.67
C CYS A 89 -8.65 7.63 11.84
N SER A 90 -9.89 8.06 11.59
CA SER A 90 -10.95 8.15 12.60
C SER A 90 -11.54 6.79 13.02
N LEU A 91 -11.25 5.72 12.29
CA LEU A 91 -11.76 4.36 12.53
C LEU A 91 -10.72 3.46 13.22
N ILE A 92 -9.51 3.95 13.48
CA ILE A 92 -8.40 3.15 14.02
C ILE A 92 -8.71 2.67 15.45
N PRO A 93 -8.69 1.34 15.72
CA PRO A 93 -8.82 0.82 17.07
C PRO A 93 -7.72 1.34 18.01
N ARG A 94 -8.06 1.68 19.26
CA ARG A 94 -7.13 2.32 20.21
C ARG A 94 -5.83 1.55 20.44
N ASN A 95 -5.87 0.22 20.36
CA ASN A 95 -4.69 -0.65 20.47
C ASN A 95 -3.75 -0.62 19.25
N GLN A 96 -4.22 -0.12 18.10
CA GLN A 96 -3.42 0.04 16.87
C GLN A 96 -2.88 1.46 16.67
N LEU A 97 -3.36 2.46 17.43
CA LEU A 97 -2.91 3.85 17.29
C LEU A 97 -1.39 4.01 17.46
N GLN A 98 -0.74 3.20 18.30
CA GLN A 98 0.72 3.29 18.51
C GLN A 98 1.51 2.76 17.31
N SER A 99 1.12 1.62 16.73
CA SER A 99 1.77 1.11 15.51
C SER A 99 1.49 2.01 14.32
N VAL A 100 0.27 2.53 14.16
CA VAL A 100 -0.03 3.52 13.13
C VAL A 100 0.83 4.78 13.31
N ALA A 101 0.97 5.32 14.53
CA ALA A 101 1.81 6.48 14.78
C ALA A 101 3.30 6.23 14.47
N ALA A 102 3.82 5.02 14.74
CA ALA A 102 5.17 4.62 14.37
C ALA A 102 5.34 4.61 12.84
N ALA A 103 4.44 3.95 12.09
CA ALA A 103 4.44 3.99 10.63
C ALA A 103 4.36 5.44 10.10
N CYS A 104 3.48 6.27 10.65
CA CYS A 104 3.37 7.67 10.26
C CYS A 104 4.64 8.48 10.52
N LYS A 105 5.42 8.16 11.57
CA LYS A 105 6.73 8.81 11.82
C LYS A 105 7.70 8.54 10.67
N VAL A 106 7.80 7.30 10.18
CA VAL A 106 8.61 6.93 8.99
C VAL A 106 8.16 7.71 7.74
N LEU A 107 6.85 7.81 7.51
CA LEU A 107 6.30 8.55 6.36
C LEU A 107 6.58 10.07 6.45
N ILE A 108 6.54 10.65 7.64
CA ILE A 108 6.94 12.06 7.89
C ILE A 108 8.44 12.22 7.67
N GLU A 109 9.27 11.33 8.19
CA GLU A 109 10.73 11.41 8.08
C GLU A 109 11.21 11.32 6.63
N PHE A 110 10.68 10.38 5.84
CA PHE A 110 10.92 10.34 4.39
C PHE A 110 10.55 11.67 3.73
N SER A 111 9.36 12.19 4.05
CA SER A 111 8.84 13.42 3.43
C SER A 111 9.70 14.64 3.78
N LEU A 112 10.19 14.74 5.01
CA LEU A 112 11.13 15.78 5.45
C LEU A 112 12.50 15.63 4.78
N LEU A 113 13.04 14.41 4.71
CA LEU A 113 14.33 14.12 4.08
C LEU A 113 14.35 14.55 2.60
N ARG A 114 13.24 14.33 1.87
CA ARG A 114 13.07 14.73 0.46
C ARG A 114 12.68 16.20 0.27
N LEU A 115 12.16 16.88 1.29
CA LEU A 115 12.01 18.34 1.28
C LEU A 115 13.35 19.05 1.49
N GLU A 116 14.20 18.52 2.38
CA GLU A 116 15.54 19.03 2.68
C GLU A 116 16.56 18.71 1.57
N ASN A 117 16.48 17.49 1.01
CA ASN A 117 17.34 17.03 -0.09
C ASN A 117 16.46 16.60 -1.28
N PRO A 118 16.06 17.55 -2.15
CA PRO A 118 15.23 17.25 -3.31
C PRO A 118 15.95 16.30 -4.26
N ASP A 119 15.29 15.21 -4.65
CA ASP A 119 15.78 14.30 -5.69
C ASP A 119 14.88 14.40 -6.94
N GLU A 120 15.50 14.58 -8.10
CA GLU A 120 14.85 14.58 -9.42
C GLU A 120 14.16 13.24 -9.77
N ALA A 121 14.58 12.13 -9.15
CA ALA A 121 13.95 10.82 -9.27
C ALA A 121 12.75 10.63 -8.32
N CYS A 122 12.49 11.57 -7.41
CA CYS A 122 11.32 11.51 -6.54
C CYS A 122 10.05 11.75 -7.35
N ALA A 123 9.18 10.73 -7.39
CA ALA A 123 7.91 10.80 -8.12
C ALA A 123 6.92 11.81 -7.48
N VAL A 124 7.20 12.26 -6.26
CA VAL A 124 6.35 13.12 -5.45
C VAL A 124 6.99 14.51 -5.31
N SER A 125 6.43 15.50 -6.00
CA SER A 125 6.89 16.91 -5.91
C SER A 125 6.90 17.45 -4.47
N GLN A 126 7.74 18.44 -4.16
CA GLN A 126 7.76 19.11 -2.85
C GLN A 126 6.39 19.59 -2.35
N LYS A 127 5.54 20.13 -3.24
CA LYS A 127 4.14 20.51 -2.92
C LYS A 127 3.34 19.34 -2.34
N HIS A 128 3.49 18.17 -2.95
CA HIS A 128 2.84 16.94 -2.49
C HIS A 128 3.44 16.46 -1.16
N LEU A 129 4.77 16.47 -0.99
CA LEU A 129 5.41 16.09 0.29
C LEU A 129 4.88 16.92 1.48
N ILE A 130 4.76 18.24 1.32
CA ILE A 130 4.14 19.13 2.33
C ILE A 130 2.68 18.72 2.60
N LEU A 131 1.92 18.42 1.54
CA LEU A 131 0.53 17.98 1.62
C LEU A 131 0.37 16.63 2.33
N LEU A 132 1.31 15.69 2.18
CA LEU A 132 1.35 14.41 2.90
C LEU A 132 1.54 14.64 4.41
N ILE A 133 2.57 15.41 4.81
CA ILE A 133 2.84 15.75 6.22
C ILE A 133 1.62 16.45 6.84
N LYS A 134 1.04 17.43 6.13
CA LYS A 134 -0.18 18.12 6.55
C LYS A 134 -1.38 17.18 6.67
N GLY A 135 -1.50 16.19 5.80
CA GLY A 135 -2.55 15.18 5.86
C GLY A 135 -2.48 14.34 7.15
N LEU A 136 -1.26 13.92 7.53
CA LEU A 136 -0.98 13.20 8.78
C LEU A 136 -1.27 14.06 10.02
N CYS A 137 -0.82 15.32 10.00
CA CYS A 137 -1.00 16.27 11.10
C CYS A 137 -2.41 16.88 11.21
N THR A 138 -3.32 16.59 10.27
CA THR A 138 -4.73 17.06 10.32
C THR A 138 -5.76 15.93 10.22
N GLY A 139 -5.31 14.67 10.07
CA GLY A 139 -6.18 13.51 9.85
C GLY A 139 -7.08 13.69 8.63
N CYS A 140 -6.56 14.28 7.55
CA CYS A 140 -7.34 14.66 6.37
C CYS A 140 -6.47 14.54 5.12
N SER A 141 -6.62 13.44 4.38
CA SER A 141 -5.95 13.32 3.09
C SER A 141 -6.42 14.38 2.10
N ARG A 142 -5.53 14.74 1.18
CA ARG A 142 -5.78 15.73 0.13
C ARG A 142 -5.31 15.29 -1.25
N LEU A 143 -4.88 14.03 -1.41
CA LEU A 143 -4.66 13.49 -2.76
C LEU A 143 -5.99 13.30 -3.47
N ASP A 144 -6.07 13.76 -4.72
CA ASP A 144 -7.23 13.54 -5.58
C ASP A 144 -7.16 12.18 -6.30
N ARG A 145 -8.25 11.82 -7.00
CA ARG A 145 -8.34 10.53 -7.71
C ARG A 145 -7.31 10.39 -8.84
N THR A 146 -6.92 11.48 -9.48
CA THR A 146 -5.91 11.52 -10.54
C THR A 146 -4.52 11.28 -9.95
N GLU A 147 -4.21 11.96 -8.85
CA GLU A 147 -2.96 11.81 -8.09
C GLU A 147 -2.80 10.36 -7.58
N ILE A 148 -3.85 9.76 -6.99
CA ILE A 148 -3.85 8.36 -6.55
C ILE A 148 -3.59 7.39 -7.73
N ILE A 149 -4.26 7.58 -8.87
CA ILE A 149 -4.02 6.76 -10.08
C ILE A 149 -2.58 6.92 -10.58
N THR A 150 -2.06 8.14 -10.57
CA THR A 150 -0.71 8.46 -11.06
C THR A 150 0.37 7.85 -10.15
N PHE A 151 0.28 8.01 -8.82
CA PHE A 151 1.20 7.38 -7.88
C PHE A 151 1.09 5.84 -7.91
N THR A 152 -0.12 5.28 -8.09
CA THR A 152 -0.28 3.83 -8.27
C THR A 152 0.43 3.35 -9.54
N ALA A 153 0.28 4.06 -10.67
CA ALA A 153 0.93 3.70 -11.92
C ALA A 153 2.46 3.76 -11.81
N MET A 154 3.01 4.81 -11.18
CA MET A 154 4.45 4.98 -10.97
C MET A 154 5.02 3.93 -10.00
N MET A 155 4.31 3.60 -8.91
CA MET A 155 4.71 2.51 -8.01
C MET A 155 4.75 1.15 -8.73
N LYS A 156 3.81 0.89 -9.64
CA LYS A 156 3.75 -0.36 -10.43
C LYS A 156 4.80 -0.47 -11.54
N SER A 157 5.26 0.66 -12.10
CA SER A 157 6.24 0.68 -13.20
C SER A 157 7.68 0.92 -12.74
N ALA A 158 7.88 1.32 -11.48
CA ALA A 158 9.20 1.43 -10.87
C ALA A 158 9.85 0.05 -10.68
N LYS A 159 11.19 0.05 -10.60
CA LYS A 159 11.94 -1.16 -10.22
C LYS A 159 11.66 -1.50 -8.76
N LEU A 160 11.27 -2.74 -8.48
CA LEU A 160 11.15 -3.23 -7.11
C LEU A 160 12.54 -3.42 -6.47
N PRO A 161 12.66 -3.25 -5.14
CA PRO A 161 13.90 -3.51 -4.41
C PRO A 161 14.38 -4.97 -4.53
N GLN A 162 15.70 -5.17 -4.57
CA GLN A 162 16.31 -6.48 -4.87
C GLN A 162 16.04 -7.59 -3.84
N THR A 163 15.41 -7.29 -2.71
CA THR A 163 14.83 -8.29 -1.80
C THR A 163 13.79 -9.19 -2.52
N VAL A 164 13.23 -8.73 -3.65
CA VAL A 164 12.37 -9.52 -4.56
C VAL A 164 13.18 -10.22 -5.65
N LYS A 165 13.98 -11.23 -5.29
CA LYS A 165 14.64 -12.15 -6.25
C LYS A 165 13.70 -13.25 -6.78
N THR A 166 12.59 -12.87 -7.42
CA THR A 166 11.92 -13.61 -8.52
C THR A 166 10.65 -12.88 -8.93
N LEU A 167 10.68 -12.13 -10.04
CA LEU A 167 9.55 -11.92 -10.97
C LEU A 167 10.01 -11.37 -12.34
N SER A 168 11.11 -10.61 -12.41
CA SER A 168 11.56 -9.94 -13.65
C SER A 168 12.40 -10.78 -14.64
N ASP A 169 12.40 -12.11 -14.56
CA ASP A 169 13.16 -13.00 -15.47
C ASP A 169 12.23 -13.96 -16.25
N VAL A 170 11.17 -13.40 -16.85
CA VAL A 170 10.22 -14.14 -17.70
C VAL A 170 9.71 -13.33 -18.91
N GLU A 171 10.42 -12.28 -19.35
CA GLU A 171 10.03 -11.53 -20.58
C GLU A 171 11.14 -11.38 -21.64
N ASP A 172 12.41 -11.68 -21.32
CA ASP A 172 13.53 -11.55 -22.28
C ASP A 172 14.20 -12.89 -22.65
N GLN A 173 13.39 -13.86 -23.10
CA GLN A 173 13.95 -14.92 -23.94
C GLN A 173 13.02 -15.43 -25.06
N LYS A 174 13.37 -15.01 -26.27
CA LYS A 174 13.19 -15.73 -27.55
C LYS A 174 11.81 -15.69 -28.21
N GLU A 175 11.57 -14.55 -28.86
CA GLU A 175 10.95 -14.52 -30.18
C GLU A 175 11.70 -15.50 -31.11
N LEU A 176 11.01 -16.53 -31.63
CA LEU A 176 11.28 -17.20 -32.91
C LEU A 176 10.21 -18.28 -33.23
N ALA A 177 9.23 -17.87 -34.03
CA ALA A 177 8.42 -18.68 -34.97
C ALA A 177 7.62 -19.91 -34.47
N SER A 178 6.28 -19.77 -34.47
CA SER A 178 5.34 -20.71 -35.15
C SER A 178 3.92 -20.09 -35.23
N PRO A 179 3.05 -20.52 -36.16
CA PRO A 179 2.02 -19.65 -36.73
C PRO A 179 0.68 -19.58 -35.97
N VAL A 180 -0.04 -18.49 -36.23
CA VAL A 180 -1.39 -18.17 -35.77
C VAL A 180 -2.39 -19.31 -36.04
N SER A 181 -3.21 -19.64 -35.04
CA SER A 181 -4.46 -20.41 -35.20
C SER A 181 -5.58 -19.74 -34.39
N PRO A 182 -6.62 -19.16 -35.01
CA PRO A 182 -7.51 -18.19 -34.36
C PRO A 182 -8.87 -18.78 -33.93
N GLU A 183 -8.92 -19.67 -32.92
CA GLU A 183 -10.16 -20.45 -32.65
C GLU A 183 -10.66 -20.55 -31.20
N LEU A 184 -10.10 -19.82 -30.23
CA LEU A 184 -10.58 -19.82 -28.82
C LEU A 184 -10.94 -18.43 -28.27
N ARG A 185 -11.42 -17.51 -29.11
CA ARG A 185 -11.99 -16.21 -28.68
C ARG A 185 -13.44 -15.95 -29.11
N GLN A 186 -14.20 -17.00 -29.45
CA GLN A 186 -15.60 -16.86 -29.88
C GLN A 186 -16.64 -17.52 -28.94
N LYS A 187 -16.21 -18.16 -27.84
CA LYS A 187 -17.10 -18.90 -26.92
C LYS A 187 -17.20 -18.27 -25.52
N GLU A 188 -17.47 -16.96 -25.47
CA GLU A 188 -17.89 -16.30 -24.21
C GLU A 188 -18.90 -15.17 -24.45
N VAL A 189 -18.70 -14.36 -25.50
CA VAL A 189 -19.68 -13.33 -25.90
C VAL A 189 -21.00 -13.94 -26.43
N GLN A 190 -20.96 -15.17 -26.96
CA GLN A 190 -22.11 -15.83 -27.57
C GLN A 190 -23.17 -16.35 -26.56
N MET A 191 -22.94 -16.25 -25.25
CA MET A 191 -23.91 -16.68 -24.22
C MET A 191 -24.74 -15.55 -23.60
N ASN A 192 -24.46 -14.28 -23.93
CA ASN A 192 -25.18 -13.11 -23.40
C ASN A 192 -26.14 -12.44 -24.41
N PHE A 193 -26.04 -12.75 -25.70
CA PHE A 193 -26.97 -12.22 -26.72
C PHE A 193 -28.27 -13.05 -26.80
N LEU A 194 -28.19 -14.38 -26.67
CA LEU A 194 -29.34 -15.27 -26.80
C LEU A 194 -30.41 -15.03 -25.73
N ASN A 195 -29.98 -14.73 -24.49
CA ASN A 195 -30.88 -14.45 -23.36
C ASN A 195 -31.61 -13.10 -23.47
N GLN A 196 -31.13 -12.15 -24.29
CA GLN A 196 -31.82 -10.88 -24.52
C GLN A 196 -32.89 -10.99 -25.62
N LEU A 197 -32.74 -11.91 -26.57
CA LEU A 197 -33.70 -12.08 -27.67
C LEU A 197 -34.98 -12.86 -27.30
N THR A 198 -34.95 -13.66 -26.23
CA THR A 198 -36.13 -14.42 -25.75
C THR A 198 -36.98 -13.65 -24.72
N SER A 199 -36.49 -12.56 -24.13
CA SER A 199 -37.21 -11.80 -23.11
C SER A 199 -38.29 -10.84 -23.65
N VAL A 200 -38.43 -10.69 -24.97
CA VAL A 200 -39.38 -9.73 -25.60
C VAL A 200 -40.77 -10.31 -25.91
N PHE A 201 -41.01 -11.60 -25.60
CA PHE A 201 -42.30 -12.27 -25.81
C PHE A 201 -42.81 -12.98 -24.56
N ASN A 202 -43.36 -12.22 -23.61
CA ASN A 202 -44.30 -12.76 -22.62
C ASN A 202 -45.32 -11.68 -22.16
N PRO A 203 -46.46 -11.56 -22.86
CA PRO A 203 -47.51 -10.60 -22.50
C PRO A 203 -48.57 -11.21 -21.56
N ARG A 204 -49.06 -10.40 -20.60
CA ARG A 204 -50.11 -10.68 -19.58
C ARG A 204 -49.58 -11.48 -18.37
N THR A 205 -50.01 -11.23 -17.14
CA THR A 205 -51.31 -10.67 -16.69
C THR A 205 -51.24 -9.56 -15.64
N VAL A 206 -52.24 -8.66 -15.70
CA VAL A 206 -52.59 -7.66 -14.67
C VAL A 206 -53.37 -8.29 -13.51
N VAL A 207 -53.08 -7.89 -12.27
CA VAL A 207 -54.03 -7.78 -11.14
C VAL A 207 -53.63 -6.58 -10.26
N SER A 208 -54.60 -5.90 -9.65
CA SER A 208 -54.45 -4.57 -9.02
C SER A 208 -54.96 -4.48 -7.57
N SER A 209 -54.19 -3.80 -6.70
CA SER A 209 -54.62 -3.09 -5.47
C SER A 209 -55.18 -3.94 -4.29
N PRO A 210 -55.39 -3.42 -3.04
CA PRO A 210 -55.32 -2.02 -2.57
C PRO A 210 -54.54 -1.77 -1.23
N ILE A 211 -54.69 -0.54 -0.72
CA ILE A 211 -54.07 0.15 0.44
C ILE A 211 -54.61 -0.27 1.82
N SER A 212 -53.77 -0.30 2.88
CA SER A 212 -54.11 0.23 4.24
C SER A 212 -52.92 0.32 5.23
N PRO A 213 -53.02 1.09 6.33
CA PRO A 213 -51.86 1.64 7.07
C PRO A 213 -51.62 1.08 8.49
N GLN A 214 -50.61 1.67 9.15
CA GLN A 214 -50.21 1.60 10.59
C GLN A 214 -49.11 0.59 10.97
N ALA A 215 -47.99 1.12 11.45
CA ALA A 215 -47.44 0.81 12.78
C ALA A 215 -46.45 1.91 13.22
N LEU A 216 -46.57 2.36 14.47
CA LEU A 216 -45.73 3.36 15.13
C LEU A 216 -44.69 2.65 16.03
N VAL A 217 -43.47 2.53 15.54
CA VAL A 217 -42.17 2.37 16.26
C VAL A 217 -41.11 2.77 15.21
N GLU A 218 -39.94 3.34 15.48
CA GLU A 218 -39.07 3.29 16.67
C GLU A 218 -38.10 4.49 16.59
N GLY A 219 -38.06 5.33 17.62
CA GLY A 219 -37.26 6.56 17.64
C GLY A 219 -35.99 6.38 18.46
N GLU A 220 -35.03 5.59 17.97
CA GLU A 220 -33.85 5.18 18.77
C GLU A 220 -32.53 5.06 17.96
N ASN A 221 -32.35 5.87 16.90
CA ASN A 221 -31.15 5.83 16.04
C ASN A 221 -30.16 7.00 16.23
N ASP A 222 -30.54 8.09 16.91
CA ASP A 222 -29.69 9.29 17.02
C ASP A 222 -28.60 9.19 18.11
N GLU A 223 -28.85 8.51 19.24
CA GLU A 223 -27.85 8.39 20.33
C GLU A 223 -26.68 7.45 20.00
N GLN A 224 -26.95 6.36 19.28
CA GLN A 224 -25.93 5.41 18.81
C GLN A 224 -24.96 6.12 17.84
N SER A 225 -25.51 6.80 16.83
CA SER A 225 -24.77 7.60 15.84
C SER A 225 -23.93 8.71 16.49
N SER A 226 -24.50 9.41 17.48
CA SER A 226 -23.81 10.45 18.25
C SER A 226 -22.61 9.88 19.03
N THR A 227 -22.78 8.75 19.71
CA THR A 227 -21.72 8.09 20.49
C THR A 227 -20.57 7.62 19.60
N ASP A 228 -20.89 7.00 18.47
CA ASP A 228 -19.88 6.54 17.50
C ASP A 228 -19.13 7.71 16.86
N GLN A 229 -19.82 8.79 16.48
CA GLN A 229 -19.19 10.02 15.97
C GLN A 229 -18.25 10.66 17.00
N VAL A 230 -18.65 10.74 18.27
CA VAL A 230 -17.80 11.24 19.36
C VAL A 230 -16.57 10.35 19.56
N SER A 231 -16.70 9.03 19.40
CA SER A 231 -15.57 8.10 19.47
C SER A 231 -14.58 8.32 18.31
N ALA A 232 -15.09 8.48 17.09
CA ALA A 232 -14.30 8.68 15.88
C ALA A 232 -13.52 10.01 15.91
N ILE A 233 -14.14 11.08 16.44
CA ILE A 233 -13.48 12.37 16.67
C ILE A 233 -12.35 12.23 17.70
N LYS A 234 -12.59 11.51 18.82
CA LYS A 234 -11.55 11.26 19.85
C LYS A 234 -10.36 10.49 19.27
N THR A 235 -10.62 9.41 18.52
CA THR A 235 -9.58 8.62 17.84
C THR A 235 -8.76 9.48 16.88
N LYS A 236 -9.42 10.26 16.00
CA LYS A 236 -8.76 11.17 15.07
C LYS A 236 -7.91 12.23 15.79
N ASN A 237 -8.38 12.78 16.90
CA ASN A 237 -7.62 13.77 17.67
C ASN A 237 -6.36 13.17 18.31
N VAL A 238 -6.40 11.92 18.77
CA VAL A 238 -5.21 11.22 19.29
C VAL A 238 -4.20 10.95 18.16
N PHE A 239 -4.66 10.46 17.01
CA PHE A 239 -3.83 10.29 15.81
C PHE A 239 -3.14 11.60 15.39
N ILE A 240 -3.89 12.70 15.33
CA ILE A 240 -3.35 14.04 15.03
C ILE A 240 -2.28 14.45 16.05
N ALA A 241 -2.57 14.32 17.36
CA ALA A 241 -1.63 14.71 18.41
C ALA A 241 -0.31 13.92 18.34
N GLN A 242 -0.38 12.63 18.05
CA GLN A 242 0.81 11.79 17.85
C GLN A 242 1.62 12.24 16.62
N ASN A 243 0.99 12.50 15.49
CA ASN A 243 1.70 12.94 14.27
C ASN A 243 2.32 14.34 14.42
N VAL A 244 1.63 15.26 15.10
CA VAL A 244 2.16 16.59 15.41
C VAL A 244 3.36 16.48 16.36
N ALA A 245 3.32 15.58 17.35
CA ALA A 245 4.45 15.32 18.23
C ALA A 245 5.65 14.72 17.47
N SER A 246 5.42 13.72 16.59
CA SER A 246 6.47 13.17 15.72
C SER A 246 7.09 14.22 14.79
N LEU A 247 6.26 15.09 14.18
CA LEU A 247 6.74 16.20 13.36
C LEU A 247 7.54 17.22 14.18
N GLN A 248 7.14 17.51 15.42
CA GLN A 248 7.91 18.37 16.33
C GLN A 248 9.24 17.73 16.75
N GLU A 249 9.27 16.43 16.99
CA GLU A 249 10.50 15.70 17.35
C GLU A 249 11.52 15.67 16.20
N LEU A 250 11.06 15.42 14.98
CA LEU A 250 11.88 15.42 13.76
C LEU A 250 12.25 16.86 13.33
N GLY A 251 11.31 17.81 13.45
CA GLY A 251 11.48 19.22 13.10
C GLY A 251 12.30 20.02 14.12
N ALA A 252 12.36 19.61 15.39
CA ALA A 252 13.29 20.19 16.36
C ALA A 252 14.76 19.95 15.96
N GLN A 253 15.02 18.99 15.07
CA GLN A 253 16.34 18.66 14.55
C GLN A 253 16.64 19.36 13.20
N ARG A 254 15.64 19.97 12.52
CA ARG A 254 15.78 20.50 11.15
C ARG A 254 14.96 21.78 10.93
N SER A 255 15.57 22.82 10.34
CA SER A 255 15.07 24.22 10.37
C SER A 255 13.83 24.57 9.49
N TYR A 256 12.89 23.64 9.29
CA TYR A 256 11.78 23.76 8.32
C TYR A 256 10.39 23.97 8.95
N PHE A 257 10.31 24.70 10.07
CA PHE A 257 9.02 25.02 10.73
C PHE A 257 8.15 26.08 10.02
N VAL A 258 8.60 26.62 8.87
CA VAL A 258 7.98 27.79 8.21
C VAL A 258 6.95 27.40 7.12
N TYR A 259 6.88 26.12 6.72
CA TYR A 259 6.16 25.68 5.51
C TYR A 259 5.12 24.56 5.70
N VAL A 260 4.79 24.18 6.95
CA VAL A 260 3.81 23.11 7.26
C VAL A 260 2.59 23.66 8.00
#